data_AF-A0AA41PVT0-F1
#
_entry.id   AF-A0AA41PVT0-F1
#
_cell.length_a   1.000
_cell.length_b   1.000
_cell.length_c   1.000
_cell.angle_alpha   90.00
_cell.angle_beta   90.00
_cell.angle_gamma   90.00
#
_symmetry.space_group_name_H-M   'P 1'
#
loop_
_entity.id
_entity.type
_entity.pdbx_description
1 polymer ?
#
loop_
_entity_poly.entity_id
_entity_poly.type
_entity_poly.pdbx_seq_one_letter_code
_entity_poly.pdbx_strand_id
1 'polypeptide(L)'
;MTGEPENTDAAAEPTSGPAAEPTSEQASEQASEPKDKPTDEPKAEPADETSAQTQAQAPAGEAAEADDRSGGVSRRALIGWTGGALAVGAGAAGGVAAAVTTADDGPAANRVTTEAVPFEGEHQAGISTPVQDRLHFVAFDVVTDDRAKLVRLLQQWTAAARAMTQGQAVGKGAVDGIPEAPPDDTGEAIGLPAANLTLTIGFGPSLFVKDNKDRFGIAAKRPVALAELPPFPADNLDPARSGGDICIQACADDPQVAVHAIRNLARIGFGTVAVRWSQLGFGKTSSTTPHAQTPRNLFGFKDGTRNIAGDDTKRLDEHVWARAEDGADWMAGGSYLVARRIRMHIETWDRTPLGEQEDIIGRNKGEGAPFGAAAEHDDVPLKALKEDAHVRLSHPDSNDGVTILRRGYSFVDGSDGLGRLDAGLFFLAYQRDPRRGFVPLQQKLAAQDSLNEYIQHVGSALFACPPGVRAADDYWGRALFA
;
A
#
# COMPACT_ATOMS: atom_id res chain seq x y z
N MET A 1 -3.88 17.99 -82.08
CA MET A 1 -4.41 19.35 -82.28
C MET A 1 -4.56 19.95 -80.90
N THR A 2 -3.51 20.64 -80.42
CA THR A 2 -3.39 22.12 -80.38
C THR A 2 -4.22 22.69 -79.23
N GLY A 3 -3.70 23.37 -78.23
CA GLY A 3 -2.36 23.89 -77.94
C GLY A 3 -2.43 24.65 -76.60
N GLU A 4 -1.27 24.73 -75.96
CA GLU A 4 -0.85 25.70 -74.93
C GLU A 4 -0.98 27.17 -75.43
N PRO A 5 -0.74 28.25 -74.63
CA PRO A 5 0.45 28.36 -73.75
C PRO A 5 0.41 29.23 -72.48
N GLU A 6 1.41 28.93 -71.65
CA GLU A 6 2.42 29.77 -70.98
C GLU A 6 2.11 31.21 -70.54
N ASN A 7 2.61 31.54 -69.34
CA ASN A 7 3.70 32.52 -69.28
C ASN A 7 4.73 32.12 -68.21
N THR A 8 5.97 31.95 -68.66
CA THR A 8 7.20 31.64 -67.93
C THR A 8 8.07 32.89 -67.75
N ASP A 9 9.08 32.74 -66.88
CA ASP A 9 10.43 33.34 -66.87
C ASP A 9 10.77 34.06 -65.56
N ALA A 10 11.97 33.94 -64.99
CA ALA A 10 13.16 33.10 -65.18
C ALA A 10 14.08 33.41 -63.99
N ALA A 11 14.60 32.43 -63.26
CA ALA A 11 15.98 31.92 -63.30
C ALA A 11 17.12 32.92 -62.95
N ALA A 12 17.91 32.57 -61.92
CA ALA A 12 19.37 32.29 -62.01
C ALA A 12 20.18 32.74 -60.76
N GLU A 13 20.67 31.75 -60.01
CA GLU A 13 22.01 31.76 -59.33
C GLU A 13 23.13 31.74 -60.42
N PRO A 14 24.48 31.82 -60.18
CA PRO A 14 25.25 31.41 -58.98
C PRO A 14 26.59 32.16 -58.69
N THR A 15 27.42 31.55 -57.81
CA THR A 15 28.89 31.71 -57.59
C THR A 15 29.34 32.85 -56.64
N SER A 16 30.36 32.77 -55.77
CA SER A 16 31.34 31.74 -55.37
C SER A 16 32.30 32.31 -54.30
N GLY A 17 32.58 31.58 -53.20
CA GLY A 17 33.82 31.53 -52.38
C GLY A 17 34.44 32.83 -51.78
N PRO A 18 35.48 32.77 -50.91
CA PRO A 18 36.25 31.63 -50.35
C PRO A 18 36.08 31.48 -48.80
N ALA A 19 36.20 30.32 -48.14
CA ALA A 19 37.34 29.44 -47.86
C ALA A 19 38.50 30.09 -47.07
N ALA A 20 38.64 29.74 -45.78
CA ALA A 20 39.88 29.25 -45.14
C ALA A 20 39.68 29.02 -43.62
N GLU A 21 40.18 27.87 -43.17
CA GLU A 21 40.35 27.40 -41.78
C GLU A 21 41.34 28.29 -40.98
N PRO A 22 41.59 27.94 -39.70
CA PRO A 22 42.84 27.20 -39.52
C PRO A 22 42.75 25.98 -38.61
N THR A 23 43.74 25.14 -38.88
CA THR A 23 44.10 23.81 -38.43
C THR A 23 44.58 23.70 -36.99
N SER A 24 44.46 22.46 -36.52
CA SER A 24 45.09 21.76 -35.40
C SER A 24 46.55 22.09 -35.09
N GLU A 25 46.91 22.03 -33.80
CA GLU A 25 48.23 21.53 -33.39
C GLU A 25 48.14 20.77 -32.06
N GLN A 26 48.74 19.57 -32.07
CA GLN A 26 48.98 18.67 -30.95
C GLN A 26 50.32 19.01 -30.29
N ALA A 27 50.40 18.93 -28.97
CA ALA A 27 51.60 18.55 -28.20
C ALA A 27 51.10 18.14 -26.80
N SER A 28 51.10 16.86 -26.39
CA SER A 28 52.22 16.01 -25.99
C SER A 28 53.15 16.66 -24.95
N GLU A 29 52.92 16.36 -23.68
CA GLU A 29 54.02 16.30 -22.70
C GLU A 29 53.77 15.13 -21.75
N GLN A 30 54.66 14.14 -21.83
CA GLN A 30 54.77 12.98 -20.96
C GLN A 30 55.86 13.24 -19.91
N ALA A 31 55.60 12.69 -18.72
CA ALA A 31 56.55 12.15 -17.75
C ALA A 31 57.39 13.10 -16.87
N SER A 32 57.14 13.03 -15.56
CA SER A 32 58.18 12.64 -14.62
C SER A 32 57.57 11.95 -13.38
N GLU A 33 58.11 10.75 -13.08
CA GLU A 33 57.95 10.03 -11.80
C GLU A 33 58.47 10.88 -10.63
N PRO A 34 58.14 10.49 -9.39
CA PRO A 34 59.24 9.92 -8.60
C PRO A 34 58.88 8.60 -7.91
N LYS A 35 59.78 7.63 -8.04
CA LYS A 35 59.81 6.36 -7.32
C LYS A 35 60.34 6.54 -5.89
N ASP A 36 59.75 5.75 -4.97
CA ASP A 36 60.29 5.03 -3.80
C ASP A 36 61.30 5.76 -2.89
N LYS A 37 61.19 5.78 -1.55
CA LYS A 37 60.86 4.69 -0.59
C LYS A 37 60.93 5.25 0.87
N PRO A 38 60.78 4.42 1.94
CA PRO A 38 59.56 3.98 2.63
C PRO A 38 59.39 4.61 4.05
N THR A 39 58.20 4.52 4.66
CA THR A 39 58.08 4.39 6.12
C THR A 39 56.72 3.82 6.54
N ASP A 40 56.78 2.58 7.02
CA ASP A 40 56.08 1.97 8.16
C ASP A 40 54.55 2.07 8.33
N GLU A 41 53.91 0.93 8.08
CA GLU A 41 52.67 0.49 8.73
C GLU A 41 52.79 0.50 10.26
N PRO A 42 51.69 0.75 10.98
CA PRO A 42 51.47 0.04 12.23
C PRO A 42 50.21 -0.82 12.14
N LYS A 43 50.43 -2.12 12.36
CA LYS A 43 49.45 -3.13 12.74
C LYS A 43 48.50 -2.61 13.82
N ALA A 44 47.20 -2.84 13.61
CA ALA A 44 46.23 -2.85 14.69
C ALA A 44 46.20 -4.24 15.33
N GLU A 45 46.58 -4.32 16.61
CA GLU A 45 46.17 -5.34 17.56
C GLU A 45 45.88 -4.66 18.92
N PRO A 46 45.07 -5.29 19.79
CA PRO A 46 44.05 -4.61 20.58
C PRO A 46 44.56 -4.09 21.93
N ALA A 47 43.96 -3.00 22.40
CA ALA A 47 44.12 -2.52 23.77
C ALA A 47 42.83 -2.78 24.55
N ASP A 48 42.94 -3.74 25.46
CA ASP A 48 42.13 -3.96 26.65
C ASP A 48 42.46 -2.84 27.66
N GLU A 49 41.46 -2.23 28.30
CA GLU A 49 41.51 -1.74 29.70
C GLU A 49 40.24 -0.95 30.08
N THR A 50 39.38 -1.64 30.81
CA THR A 50 38.85 -1.34 32.16
C THR A 50 38.78 0.12 32.67
N SER A 51 37.69 0.37 33.42
CA SER A 51 37.49 1.36 34.51
C SER A 51 36.69 2.61 34.08
N ALA A 52 35.71 3.15 34.81
CA ALA A 52 35.12 2.84 36.10
C ALA A 52 33.73 3.52 36.18
N GLN A 53 32.79 2.89 36.89
CA GLN A 53 31.52 3.49 37.28
C GLN A 53 31.73 4.50 38.41
N THR A 54 31.12 5.68 38.31
CA THR A 54 30.95 6.62 39.42
C THR A 54 29.47 6.72 39.75
N GLN A 55 29.08 6.22 40.92
CA GLN A 55 27.80 6.46 41.56
C GLN A 55 27.87 7.77 42.36
N ALA A 56 26.86 8.62 42.21
CA ALA A 56 26.65 9.78 43.07
C ALA A 56 25.37 9.56 43.91
N GLN A 57 25.52 9.60 45.23
CA GLN A 57 24.46 9.64 46.23
C GLN A 57 24.02 11.09 46.49
N ALA A 58 22.74 11.26 46.86
CA ALA A 58 22.20 12.45 47.52
C ALA A 58 21.39 12.04 48.77
N PRO A 59 21.21 12.92 49.77
CA PRO A 59 21.04 12.53 51.18
C PRO A 59 19.60 12.55 51.72
N ALA A 60 19.50 12.13 52.98
CA ALA A 60 18.31 11.75 53.76
C ALA A 60 17.39 12.89 54.24
N GLY A 61 16.14 12.50 54.55
CA GLY A 61 15.19 13.21 55.39
C GLY A 61 14.18 12.22 55.99
N GLU A 62 14.01 12.29 57.31
CA GLU A 62 13.31 11.34 58.18
C GLU A 62 11.94 11.90 58.62
N ALA A 63 10.88 11.06 58.63
CA ALA A 63 9.71 11.19 59.51
C ALA A 63 8.86 9.90 59.51
N ALA A 64 8.54 9.42 60.72
CA ALA A 64 7.56 8.37 61.05
C ALA A 64 6.12 8.78 60.61
N GLU A 65 5.07 7.94 60.52
CA GLU A 65 4.62 6.81 61.33
C GLU A 65 3.39 6.15 60.62
N ALA A 66 2.96 4.98 61.13
CA ALA A 66 1.69 4.25 60.93
C ALA A 66 1.66 3.03 59.99
N ASP A 67 1.77 1.87 60.63
CA ASP A 67 1.35 0.52 60.20
C ASP A 67 -0.19 0.42 60.33
N ASP A 68 -0.90 -0.02 59.29
CA ASP A 68 -1.96 -1.02 59.46
C ASP A 68 -2.13 -1.85 58.19
N ARG A 69 -2.28 -3.15 58.39
CA ARG A 69 -2.21 -4.20 57.38
C ARG A 69 -3.59 -4.67 56.95
N SER A 70 -3.55 -5.49 55.90
CA SER A 70 -4.54 -6.48 55.45
C SER A 70 -5.51 -5.99 54.37
N GLY A 71 -5.69 -6.69 53.26
CA GLY A 71 -5.10 -7.96 52.80
C GLY A 71 -5.34 -8.11 51.29
N GLY A 72 -4.36 -8.70 50.61
CA GLY A 72 -4.55 -9.17 49.24
C GLY A 72 -5.18 -10.55 49.21
N VAL A 73 -5.65 -10.98 48.03
CA VAL A 73 -5.45 -12.35 47.53
C VAL A 73 -5.42 -12.32 46.01
N SER A 74 -4.35 -12.89 45.45
CA SER A 74 -4.35 -13.48 44.11
C SER A 74 -4.05 -14.97 44.24
N ARG A 75 -4.82 -15.78 43.47
CA ARG A 75 -4.53 -17.14 42.96
C ARG A 75 -4.32 -18.28 43.95
N ARG A 76 -5.34 -19.16 44.06
CA ARG A 76 -5.32 -20.65 43.98
C ARG A 76 -6.58 -21.16 44.68
N ALA A 77 -7.55 -21.64 43.90
CA ALA A 77 -7.78 -23.06 43.69
C ALA A 77 -8.22 -23.79 44.96
N LEU A 78 -9.49 -24.20 45.04
CA LEU A 78 -9.88 -25.60 45.17
C LEU A 78 -11.42 -25.73 45.26
N ILE A 79 -11.96 -26.57 44.38
CA ILE A 79 -12.90 -27.69 44.65
C ILE A 79 -14.13 -27.42 45.54
N GLY A 80 -15.30 -27.84 45.04
CA GLY A 80 -16.18 -28.67 45.87
C GLY A 80 -17.68 -28.47 45.67
N TRP A 81 -18.25 -29.35 44.84
CA TRP A 81 -19.51 -30.09 45.01
C TRP A 81 -20.64 -29.54 45.91
N THR A 82 -21.86 -29.63 45.35
CA THR A 82 -23.20 -29.95 45.90
C THR A 82 -24.24 -29.00 45.27
N GLY A 83 -25.41 -29.38 44.77
CA GLY A 83 -26.21 -30.60 44.84
C GLY A 83 -27.69 -30.17 44.72
N GLY A 84 -28.56 -31.01 44.13
CA GLY A 84 -30.03 -30.85 44.14
C GLY A 84 -30.61 -30.46 42.77
N ALA A 85 -30.99 -31.38 41.89
CA ALA A 85 -32.13 -32.31 41.95
C ALA A 85 -33.51 -31.63 41.95
N LEU A 86 -34.19 -31.65 40.80
CA LEU A 86 -35.64 -31.74 40.71
C LEU A 86 -36.00 -32.56 39.46
N ALA A 87 -36.45 -33.78 39.71
CA ALA A 87 -37.08 -34.67 38.74
C ALA A 87 -38.61 -34.66 39.00
N VAL A 88 -39.42 -34.62 37.93
CA VAL A 88 -40.78 -35.20 37.69
C VAL A 88 -41.30 -34.49 36.41
N GLY A 89 -41.82 -35.10 35.35
CA GLY A 89 -42.25 -36.47 35.08
C GLY A 89 -42.50 -36.68 33.56
N ALA A 90 -42.90 -37.90 33.22
CA ALA A 90 -42.91 -38.50 31.89
C ALA A 90 -43.99 -37.98 30.91
N GLY A 91 -43.68 -37.99 29.61
CA GLY A 91 -44.69 -37.94 28.54
C GLY A 91 -44.18 -37.61 27.13
N ALA A 92 -44.03 -38.65 26.29
CA ALA A 92 -44.20 -38.70 24.83
C ALA A 92 -43.50 -37.68 23.87
N ALA A 93 -42.70 -38.27 22.98
CA ALA A 93 -42.53 -37.96 21.54
C ALA A 93 -42.12 -36.55 21.09
N GLY A 94 -40.97 -36.47 20.41
CA GLY A 94 -40.63 -35.38 19.49
C GLY A 94 -39.27 -34.76 19.79
N GLY A 95 -38.28 -35.05 18.93
CA GLY A 95 -36.97 -34.45 19.02
C GLY A 95 -36.99 -32.96 18.70
N VAL A 96 -36.50 -32.15 19.63
CA VAL A 96 -35.87 -30.84 19.36
C VAL A 96 -34.80 -30.68 20.44
N ALA A 97 -33.53 -30.91 20.09
CA ALA A 97 -32.41 -30.52 20.93
C ALA A 97 -32.26 -29.00 20.79
N ALA A 98 -32.91 -28.25 21.69
CA ALA A 98 -32.67 -26.82 21.84
C ALA A 98 -31.26 -26.64 22.40
N ALA A 99 -30.29 -26.37 21.52
CA ALA A 99 -28.97 -25.89 21.92
C ALA A 99 -29.15 -24.50 22.53
N VAL A 100 -29.07 -24.41 23.86
CA VAL A 100 -28.90 -23.14 24.56
C VAL A 100 -27.48 -22.68 24.29
N THR A 101 -27.30 -21.92 23.20
CA THR A 101 -26.09 -21.11 23.02
C THR A 101 -26.20 -19.95 24.00
N THR A 102 -25.35 -19.95 25.02
CA THR A 102 -25.06 -18.74 25.79
C THR A 102 -24.47 -17.71 24.82
N ALA A 103 -25.31 -16.77 24.36
CA ALA A 103 -24.85 -15.56 23.71
C ALA A 103 -24.11 -14.74 24.77
N ASP A 104 -22.79 -14.81 24.73
CA ASP A 104 -21.90 -13.96 25.49
C ASP A 104 -21.82 -12.62 24.74
N ASP A 105 -22.77 -11.73 25.00
CA ASP A 105 -22.77 -10.34 24.53
C ASP A 105 -21.77 -9.52 25.36
N GLY A 106 -20.49 -9.84 25.18
CA GLY A 106 -19.37 -8.97 25.55
C GLY A 106 -19.02 -8.01 24.41
N PRO A 107 -18.45 -6.82 24.70
CA PRO A 107 -17.95 -5.93 23.65
C PRO A 107 -16.96 -6.69 22.76
N ALA A 108 -17.05 -6.49 21.44
CA ALA A 108 -16.31 -7.20 20.40
C ALA A 108 -14.78 -7.23 20.64
N ALA A 109 -14.33 -8.16 21.47
CA ALA A 109 -12.94 -8.47 21.69
C ALA A 109 -12.51 -9.43 20.57
N ASN A 110 -11.86 -8.89 19.55
CA ASN A 110 -10.86 -9.54 18.71
C ASN A 110 -11.20 -10.99 18.26
N ARG A 111 -12.36 -11.22 17.63
CA ARG A 111 -12.54 -12.44 16.83
C ARG A 111 -11.63 -12.30 15.60
N VAL A 112 -10.46 -12.93 15.64
CA VAL A 112 -9.68 -13.19 14.44
C VAL A 112 -10.56 -14.05 13.54
N THR A 113 -10.95 -13.49 12.39
CA THR A 113 -11.77 -14.17 11.40
C THR A 113 -11.00 -15.39 10.88
N THR A 114 -11.64 -16.55 10.86
CA THR A 114 -11.08 -17.74 10.22
C THR A 114 -11.37 -17.78 8.72
N GLU A 115 -12.05 -16.76 8.21
CA GLU A 115 -12.56 -16.71 6.85
C GLU A 115 -11.41 -16.54 5.85
N ALA A 116 -11.53 -17.27 4.74
CA ALA A 116 -10.66 -17.17 3.58
C ALA A 116 -11.40 -16.41 2.48
N VAL A 117 -10.69 -15.51 1.81
CA VAL A 117 -11.20 -14.83 0.62
C VAL A 117 -10.83 -15.68 -0.61
N PRO A 118 -11.74 -15.90 -1.57
CA PRO A 118 -11.40 -16.57 -2.83
C PRO A 118 -10.26 -15.85 -3.55
N PHE A 119 -9.20 -16.59 -3.87
CA PHE A 119 -8.07 -16.07 -4.65
C PHE A 119 -8.42 -15.94 -6.14
N GLU A 120 -9.21 -16.89 -6.64
CA GLU A 120 -9.57 -17.02 -8.04
C GLU A 120 -10.83 -16.20 -8.34
N GLY A 121 -10.85 -15.57 -9.50
CA GLY A 121 -11.94 -14.69 -9.90
C GLY A 121 -11.64 -13.92 -11.18
N GLU A 122 -12.65 -13.22 -11.69
CA GLU A 122 -12.49 -12.33 -12.84
C GLU A 122 -11.57 -11.14 -12.53
N HIS A 123 -11.71 -10.57 -11.33
CA HIS A 123 -10.87 -9.51 -10.80
C HIS A 123 -10.00 -10.06 -9.67
N GLN A 124 -8.83 -9.47 -9.44
CA GLN A 124 -8.04 -9.80 -8.26
C GLN A 124 -8.78 -9.39 -6.98
N ALA A 125 -8.74 -10.25 -5.97
CA ALA A 125 -9.16 -9.89 -4.62
C ALA A 125 -8.28 -8.77 -4.05
N GLY A 126 -8.75 -8.10 -2.99
CA GLY A 126 -8.05 -6.98 -2.35
C GLY A 126 -8.31 -5.62 -3.00
N ILE A 127 -9.25 -5.54 -3.95
CA ILE A 127 -9.71 -4.31 -4.60
C ILE A 127 -11.14 -3.97 -4.15
N SER A 128 -12.15 -4.67 -4.67
CA SER A 128 -13.56 -4.50 -4.27
C SER A 128 -13.93 -5.27 -3.00
N THR A 129 -13.09 -6.21 -2.58
CA THR A 129 -13.29 -7.02 -1.37
C THR A 129 -13.39 -6.14 -0.12
N PRO A 130 -14.17 -6.53 0.91
CA PRO A 130 -14.20 -5.82 2.19
C PRO A 130 -12.80 -5.48 2.70
N VAL A 131 -12.63 -4.26 3.20
CA VAL A 131 -11.32 -3.77 3.62
C VAL A 131 -10.92 -4.45 4.94
N GLN A 132 -9.81 -5.20 4.90
CA GLN A 132 -9.22 -5.87 6.06
C GLN A 132 -8.50 -4.89 6.98
N ASP A 133 -8.21 -5.30 8.20
CA ASP A 133 -7.71 -4.38 9.23
C ASP A 133 -6.22 -4.02 9.12
N ARG A 134 -5.42 -4.84 8.42
CA ARG A 134 -3.96 -4.69 8.29
C ARG A 134 -3.50 -4.72 6.84
N LEU A 135 -2.39 -4.03 6.59
CA LEU A 135 -1.70 -3.99 5.32
C LEU A 135 -0.20 -4.26 5.51
N HIS A 136 0.37 -5.07 4.62
CA HIS A 136 1.77 -5.02 4.27
C HIS A 136 1.90 -4.83 2.75
N PHE A 137 2.31 -3.64 2.35
CA PHE A 137 2.57 -3.30 0.96
C PHE A 137 4.06 -3.42 0.67
N VAL A 138 4.43 -3.97 -0.47
CA VAL A 138 5.82 -4.02 -0.92
C VAL A 138 5.92 -3.69 -2.40
N ALA A 139 6.96 -2.95 -2.76
CA ALA A 139 7.40 -2.81 -4.13
C ALA A 139 8.73 -3.54 -4.32
N PHE A 140 8.85 -4.23 -5.44
CA PHE A 140 10.01 -4.98 -5.87
C PHE A 140 10.61 -4.37 -7.13
N ASP A 141 11.93 -4.35 -7.22
CA ASP A 141 12.66 -4.17 -8.47
C ASP A 141 13.05 -5.56 -9.02
N VAL A 142 12.83 -5.79 -10.32
CA VAL A 142 13.26 -7.01 -11.00
C VAL A 142 14.73 -6.87 -11.35
N VAL A 143 15.57 -7.76 -10.81
CA VAL A 143 17.04 -7.73 -10.95
C VAL A 143 17.57 -8.66 -12.03
N THR A 144 16.71 -9.48 -12.64
CA THR A 144 17.06 -10.30 -13.80
C THR A 144 16.61 -9.65 -15.10
N ASP A 145 17.30 -9.95 -16.20
CA ASP A 145 16.88 -9.64 -17.56
C ASP A 145 16.28 -10.87 -18.29
N ASP A 146 16.24 -12.03 -17.64
CA ASP A 146 15.66 -13.25 -18.21
C ASP A 146 14.12 -13.26 -18.05
N ARG A 147 13.42 -13.02 -19.17
CA ARG A 147 11.95 -13.10 -19.27
C ARG A 147 11.41 -14.44 -18.76
N ALA A 148 12.04 -15.56 -19.13
CA ALA A 148 11.56 -16.88 -18.73
C ALA A 148 11.73 -17.09 -17.21
N LYS A 149 12.77 -16.53 -16.60
CA LYS A 149 12.95 -16.53 -15.14
C LYS A 149 11.86 -15.72 -14.43
N LEU A 150 11.53 -14.53 -14.94
CA LEU A 150 10.43 -13.72 -14.41
C LEU A 150 9.07 -14.43 -14.53
N VAL A 151 8.78 -15.05 -15.68
CA VAL A 151 7.53 -15.81 -15.87
C VAL A 151 7.43 -16.99 -14.91
N ARG A 152 8.52 -17.74 -14.71
CA ARG A 152 8.57 -18.83 -13.71
C ARG A 152 8.32 -18.31 -12.30
N LEU A 153 8.88 -17.14 -11.95
CA LEU A 153 8.62 -16.52 -10.65
C LEU A 153 7.13 -16.20 -10.48
N LEU A 154 6.49 -15.58 -11.47
CA LEU A 154 5.06 -15.25 -11.39
C LEU A 154 4.18 -16.50 -11.21
N GLN A 155 4.53 -17.62 -11.85
CA GLN A 155 3.87 -18.91 -11.64
C GLN A 155 4.07 -19.42 -10.20
N GLN A 156 5.29 -19.38 -9.67
CA GLN A 156 5.60 -19.79 -8.30
C GLN A 156 4.89 -18.91 -7.26
N TRP A 157 4.90 -17.60 -7.47
CA TRP A 157 4.19 -16.64 -6.63
C TRP A 157 2.68 -16.86 -6.65
N THR A 158 2.09 -17.17 -7.81
CA THR A 158 0.66 -17.48 -7.89
C THR A 158 0.33 -18.75 -7.09
N ALA A 159 1.15 -19.80 -7.21
CA ALA A 159 0.96 -21.03 -6.43
C ALA A 159 1.07 -20.78 -4.91
N ALA A 160 2.06 -20.00 -4.48
CA ALA A 160 2.22 -19.61 -3.09
C ALA A 160 1.03 -18.75 -2.60
N ALA A 161 0.57 -17.80 -3.40
CA ALA A 161 -0.56 -16.94 -3.07
C ALA A 161 -1.88 -17.72 -2.94
N ARG A 162 -2.13 -18.70 -3.84
CA ARG A 162 -3.26 -19.64 -3.71
C ARG A 162 -3.23 -20.36 -2.36
N ALA A 163 -2.09 -20.90 -1.94
CA ALA A 163 -1.98 -21.60 -0.66
C ALA A 163 -2.20 -20.67 0.53
N MET A 164 -1.46 -19.56 0.59
CA MET A 164 -1.46 -18.67 1.75
C MET A 164 -2.82 -17.99 1.96
N THR A 165 -3.53 -17.60 0.90
CA THR A 165 -4.89 -17.03 1.01
C THR A 165 -5.92 -18.01 1.55
N GLN A 166 -5.64 -19.31 1.51
CA GLN A 166 -6.44 -20.36 2.15
C GLN A 166 -5.90 -20.77 3.53
N GLY A 167 -4.98 -20.00 4.11
CA GLY A 167 -4.36 -20.31 5.41
C GLY A 167 -3.42 -21.52 5.36
N GLN A 168 -2.95 -21.90 4.16
CA GLN A 168 -2.04 -23.03 3.97
C GLN A 168 -0.60 -22.53 3.84
N ALA A 169 0.35 -23.35 4.31
CA ALA A 169 1.77 -23.09 4.13
C ALA A 169 2.18 -23.23 2.65
N VAL A 170 3.25 -22.55 2.26
CA VAL A 170 3.84 -22.66 0.92
C VAL A 170 4.50 -24.03 0.71
N GLY A 171 4.27 -24.63 -0.46
CA GLY A 171 4.96 -25.85 -0.90
C GLY A 171 4.70 -27.04 0.03
N LYS A 172 5.76 -27.72 0.48
CA LYS A 172 5.67 -28.81 1.48
C LYS A 172 5.54 -28.30 2.92
N GLY A 173 5.45 -26.99 3.12
CA GLY A 173 5.30 -26.36 4.41
C GLY A 173 6.63 -26.13 5.14
N ALA A 174 6.50 -25.79 6.42
CA ALA A 174 7.60 -25.31 7.25
C ALA A 174 8.33 -26.42 8.03
N VAL A 175 7.70 -27.59 8.22
CA VAL A 175 8.20 -28.64 9.12
C VAL A 175 8.28 -30.04 8.50
N ASP A 176 7.51 -30.33 7.45
CA ASP A 176 7.36 -31.70 6.90
C ASP A 176 8.34 -32.01 5.74
N GLY A 177 9.55 -31.45 5.82
CA GLY A 177 10.59 -31.52 4.78
C GLY A 177 11.75 -32.49 5.06
N ILE A 178 12.72 -32.51 4.14
CA ILE A 178 14.01 -33.20 4.34
C ILE A 178 14.81 -32.38 5.37
N PRO A 179 15.35 -32.98 6.46
CA PRO A 179 16.03 -32.24 7.53
C PRO A 179 17.19 -31.34 7.07
N GLU A 180 17.89 -31.73 6.02
CA GLU A 180 19.04 -31.01 5.48
C GLU A 180 18.67 -29.93 4.45
N ALA A 181 17.39 -29.83 4.07
CA ALA A 181 16.91 -28.84 3.12
C ALA A 181 16.26 -27.64 3.85
N PRO A 182 16.42 -26.40 3.36
CA PRO A 182 15.62 -25.28 3.83
C PRO A 182 14.13 -25.57 3.62
N PRO A 183 13.24 -25.20 4.55
CA PRO A 183 11.80 -25.39 4.40
C PRO A 183 11.23 -24.53 3.26
N ASP A 184 10.10 -24.97 2.70
CA ASP A 184 9.39 -24.25 1.62
C ASP A 184 8.62 -23.02 2.15
N ASP A 185 8.27 -23.03 3.43
CA ASP A 185 7.61 -21.95 4.14
C ASP A 185 8.42 -21.55 5.39
N THR A 186 8.47 -20.26 5.72
CA THR A 186 9.24 -19.74 6.87
C THR A 186 8.60 -20.02 8.23
N GLY A 187 7.32 -20.42 8.27
CA GLY A 187 6.67 -21.02 9.44
C GLY A 187 6.11 -20.05 10.48
N GLU A 188 6.32 -18.74 10.35
CA GLU A 188 5.81 -17.78 11.33
C GLU A 188 4.29 -17.67 11.36
N ALA A 189 3.56 -18.18 10.35
CA ALA A 189 2.09 -18.22 10.35
C ALA A 189 1.50 -19.56 10.84
N ILE A 190 2.32 -20.52 11.32
CA ILE A 190 1.81 -21.80 11.83
C ILE A 190 0.82 -21.53 12.98
N GLY A 191 -0.39 -22.10 12.86
CA GLY A 191 -1.45 -21.97 13.86
C GLY A 191 -2.28 -20.69 13.73
N LEU A 192 -1.97 -19.81 12.78
CA LEU A 192 -2.82 -18.67 12.42
C LEU A 192 -3.83 -19.07 11.33
N PRO A 193 -5.03 -18.47 11.32
CA PRO A 193 -6.00 -18.70 10.25
C PRO A 193 -5.63 -17.96 8.96
N ALA A 194 -6.43 -18.13 7.90
CA ALA A 194 -6.33 -17.34 6.67
C ALA A 194 -6.49 -15.82 6.91
N ALA A 195 -7.24 -15.43 7.94
CA ALA A 195 -7.40 -14.04 8.39
C ALA A 195 -7.81 -13.07 7.28
N ASN A 196 -8.73 -13.49 6.40
CA ASN A 196 -9.17 -12.72 5.22
C ASN A 196 -8.02 -12.27 4.31
N LEU A 197 -6.91 -13.02 4.25
CA LEU A 197 -5.76 -12.66 3.44
C LEU A 197 -6.13 -12.52 1.96
N THR A 198 -5.80 -11.37 1.38
CA THR A 198 -5.77 -11.15 -0.07
C THR A 198 -4.40 -10.70 -0.49
N LEU A 199 -3.95 -11.18 -1.66
CA LEU A 199 -2.71 -10.77 -2.29
C LEU A 199 -3.02 -10.22 -3.68
N THR A 200 -2.75 -8.92 -3.88
CA THR A 200 -2.98 -8.23 -5.15
C THR A 200 -1.65 -7.83 -5.77
N ILE A 201 -1.39 -8.25 -7.01
CA ILE A 201 -0.19 -7.86 -7.77
C ILE A 201 -0.46 -6.67 -8.68
N GLY A 202 0.55 -5.85 -8.90
CA GLY A 202 0.54 -4.80 -9.93
C GLY A 202 1.91 -4.59 -10.57
N PHE A 203 1.92 -4.11 -11.81
CA PHE A 203 3.13 -3.93 -12.62
C PHE A 203 3.38 -2.43 -12.87
N GLY A 204 4.56 -1.96 -12.47
CA GLY A 204 4.95 -0.56 -12.59
C GLY A 204 5.49 -0.22 -14.00
N PRO A 205 5.57 1.07 -14.35
CA PRO A 205 6.10 1.52 -15.64
C PRO A 205 7.47 0.93 -15.99
N SER A 206 8.35 0.82 -15.00
CA SER A 206 9.73 0.37 -15.16
C SER A 206 9.88 -1.13 -15.45
N LEU A 207 8.82 -1.93 -15.27
CA LEU A 207 8.79 -3.32 -15.71
C LEU A 207 8.79 -3.44 -17.24
N PHE A 208 8.21 -2.45 -17.93
CA PHE A 208 8.08 -2.42 -19.39
C PHE A 208 9.27 -1.76 -20.04
N VAL A 209 9.67 -0.59 -19.52
CA VAL A 209 10.80 0.19 -20.03
C VAL A 209 11.60 0.76 -18.88
N LYS A 210 12.89 0.49 -18.84
CA LYS A 210 13.83 1.06 -17.86
C LYS A 210 15.06 1.57 -18.59
N ASP A 211 15.50 2.80 -18.30
CA ASP A 211 16.64 3.43 -18.96
C ASP A 211 16.53 3.39 -20.51
N ASN A 212 15.32 3.62 -21.02
CA ASN A 212 14.94 3.53 -22.45
C ASN A 212 15.14 2.16 -23.10
N LYS A 213 15.22 1.07 -22.32
CA LYS A 213 15.31 -0.30 -22.81
C LYS A 213 14.01 -1.07 -22.59
N ASP A 214 13.56 -1.79 -23.62
CA ASP A 214 12.47 -2.74 -23.51
C ASP A 214 12.88 -3.90 -22.61
N ARG A 215 12.24 -3.97 -21.44
CA ARG A 215 12.47 -5.05 -20.49
C ARG A 215 11.55 -6.19 -20.84
N PHE A 216 12.13 -7.32 -21.23
CA PHE A 216 11.43 -8.57 -21.54
C PHE A 216 10.62 -8.59 -22.86
N GLY A 217 10.80 -7.59 -23.74
CA GLY A 217 10.12 -7.56 -25.04
C GLY A 217 8.62 -7.29 -24.89
N ILE A 218 8.25 -6.47 -23.91
CA ILE A 218 6.86 -6.13 -23.57
C ILE A 218 6.61 -4.61 -23.59
N ALA A 219 7.57 -3.78 -23.99
CA ALA A 219 7.40 -2.31 -24.01
C ALA A 219 6.13 -1.87 -24.77
N ALA A 220 5.83 -2.51 -25.90
CA ALA A 220 4.63 -2.23 -26.70
C ALA A 220 3.31 -2.60 -26.00
N LYS A 221 3.35 -3.43 -24.95
CA LYS A 221 2.19 -3.80 -24.13
C LYS A 221 1.97 -2.82 -22.96
N ARG A 222 2.81 -1.80 -22.75
CA ARG A 222 2.61 -0.80 -21.70
C ARG A 222 1.31 -0.02 -21.95
N PRO A 223 0.33 -0.05 -21.04
CA PRO A 223 -0.90 0.69 -21.22
C PRO A 223 -0.65 2.19 -21.18
N VAL A 224 -1.37 2.96 -22.00
CA VAL A 224 -1.26 4.43 -22.00
C VAL A 224 -1.76 5.04 -20.67
N ALA A 225 -2.68 4.36 -19.99
CA ALA A 225 -3.13 4.73 -18.64
C ALA A 225 -2.06 4.50 -17.55
N LEU A 226 -1.00 3.74 -17.83
CA LEU A 226 0.20 3.59 -16.98
C LEU A 226 1.24 4.68 -17.28
N ALA A 227 0.79 5.88 -17.65
CA ALA A 227 1.64 7.05 -17.81
C ALA A 227 2.20 7.51 -16.45
N GLU A 228 3.40 8.09 -16.43
CA GLU A 228 3.95 8.63 -15.19
C GLU A 228 3.02 9.72 -14.63
N LEU A 229 2.88 9.74 -13.30
CA LEU A 229 2.12 10.79 -12.64
C LEU A 229 2.85 12.13 -12.83
N PRO A 230 2.13 13.23 -13.11
CA PRO A 230 2.75 14.55 -13.18
C PRO A 230 3.27 14.95 -11.79
N PRO A 231 4.22 15.90 -11.72
CA PRO A 231 4.55 16.52 -10.43
C PRO A 231 3.32 17.29 -9.91
N PHE A 232 3.11 17.22 -8.59
CA PHE A 232 2.09 18.02 -7.92
C PHE A 232 2.75 19.07 -7.03
N PRO A 233 2.13 20.24 -6.82
CA PRO A 233 2.58 21.21 -5.83
C PRO A 233 2.85 20.56 -4.46
N ALA A 234 3.94 20.99 -3.81
CA ALA A 234 4.39 20.51 -2.50
C ALA A 234 4.81 19.03 -2.41
N ASP A 235 4.94 18.32 -3.54
CA ASP A 235 5.56 17.00 -3.57
C ASP A 235 6.99 17.05 -3.01
N ASN A 236 7.28 16.16 -2.06
CA ASN A 236 8.61 15.96 -1.49
C ASN A 236 8.92 14.46 -1.49
N LEU A 237 8.82 13.86 -2.68
CA LEU A 237 8.86 12.41 -2.86
C LEU A 237 10.27 11.88 -2.64
N ASP A 238 10.41 10.92 -1.72
CA ASP A 238 11.63 10.13 -1.57
C ASP A 238 11.72 9.09 -2.72
N PRO A 239 12.72 9.17 -3.61
CA PRO A 239 12.88 8.22 -4.70
C PRO A 239 13.06 6.78 -4.21
N ALA A 240 13.68 6.57 -3.04
CA ALA A 240 13.89 5.24 -2.48
C ALA A 240 12.57 4.59 -2.00
N ARG A 241 11.56 5.40 -1.67
CA ARG A 241 10.21 4.98 -1.26
C ARG A 241 9.15 5.27 -2.33
N SER A 242 9.58 5.33 -3.59
CA SER A 242 8.73 5.61 -4.75
C SER A 242 9.01 4.64 -5.90
N GLY A 243 8.06 4.49 -6.82
CA GLY A 243 8.17 3.59 -7.97
C GLY A 243 8.25 2.10 -7.59
N GLY A 244 8.88 1.32 -8.46
CA GLY A 244 9.02 -0.15 -8.36
C GLY A 244 8.50 -0.86 -9.60
N ASP A 245 9.13 -1.97 -9.97
CA ASP A 245 8.73 -2.77 -11.13
C ASP A 245 7.46 -3.59 -10.86
N ILE A 246 7.31 -4.13 -9.65
CA ILE A 246 6.16 -4.96 -9.26
C ILE A 246 5.74 -4.58 -7.84
N CYS A 247 4.44 -4.42 -7.57
CA CYS A 247 3.94 -4.33 -6.21
C CYS A 247 3.17 -5.58 -5.78
N ILE A 248 3.18 -5.88 -4.49
CA ILE A 248 2.24 -6.79 -3.84
C ILE A 248 1.58 -6.05 -2.68
N GLN A 249 0.25 -5.99 -2.70
CA GLN A 249 -0.58 -5.55 -1.59
C GLN A 249 -1.07 -6.79 -0.83
N ALA A 250 -0.55 -7.02 0.38
CA ALA A 250 -1.05 -8.05 1.29
C ALA A 250 -1.96 -7.42 2.34
N CYS A 251 -3.25 -7.72 2.29
CA CYS A 251 -4.22 -7.28 3.29
C CYS A 251 -4.78 -8.47 4.05
N ALA A 252 -4.82 -8.40 5.38
CA ALA A 252 -5.36 -9.43 6.26
C ALA A 252 -5.85 -8.78 7.56
N ASP A 253 -6.66 -9.49 8.34
CA ASP A 253 -7.09 -9.02 9.67
C ASP A 253 -6.01 -9.26 10.73
N ASP A 254 -5.09 -10.20 10.46
CA ASP A 254 -3.90 -10.46 11.28
C ASP A 254 -2.62 -9.90 10.60
N PRO A 255 -1.84 -9.03 11.27
CA PRO A 255 -0.66 -8.43 10.66
C PRO A 255 0.47 -9.43 10.42
N GLN A 256 0.58 -10.48 11.23
CA GLN A 256 1.60 -11.52 11.09
C GLN A 256 1.34 -12.37 9.84
N VAL A 257 0.06 -12.62 9.50
CA VAL A 257 -0.34 -13.28 8.24
C VAL A 257 0.06 -12.44 7.02
N ALA A 258 -0.19 -11.13 7.04
CA ALA A 258 0.23 -10.24 5.94
C ALA A 258 1.77 -10.16 5.81
N VAL A 259 2.50 -10.13 6.93
CA VAL A 259 3.97 -10.12 6.94
C VAL A 259 4.53 -11.43 6.42
N HIS A 260 4.00 -12.57 6.88
CA HIS A 260 4.37 -13.92 6.41
C HIS A 260 4.23 -14.04 4.89
N ALA A 261 3.12 -13.56 4.33
CA ALA A 261 2.88 -13.66 2.90
C ALA A 261 3.92 -12.89 2.08
N ILE A 262 4.20 -11.63 2.44
CA ILE A 262 5.22 -10.83 1.77
C ILE A 262 6.62 -11.43 1.94
N ARG A 263 6.95 -11.92 3.14
CA ARG A 263 8.25 -12.54 3.43
C ARG A 263 8.48 -13.79 2.56
N ASN A 264 7.49 -14.66 2.44
CA ASN A 264 7.60 -15.86 1.62
C ASN A 264 7.70 -15.53 0.12
N LEU A 265 6.93 -14.56 -0.37
CA LEU A 265 7.05 -14.10 -1.76
C LEU A 265 8.44 -13.51 -2.04
N ALA A 266 8.98 -12.68 -1.13
CA ALA A 266 10.33 -12.17 -1.26
C ALA A 266 11.39 -13.28 -1.25
N ARG A 267 11.23 -14.30 -0.39
CA ARG A 267 12.11 -15.49 -0.33
C ARG A 267 12.12 -16.27 -1.65
N ILE A 268 10.93 -16.56 -2.20
CA ILE A 268 10.78 -17.25 -3.50
C ILE A 268 11.38 -16.41 -4.64
N GLY A 269 11.24 -15.09 -4.55
CA GLY A 269 11.76 -14.13 -5.53
C GLY A 269 13.27 -13.91 -5.51
N PHE A 270 14.00 -14.48 -4.53
CA PHE A 270 15.42 -14.22 -4.35
C PHE A 270 16.23 -14.51 -5.63
N GLY A 271 17.07 -13.55 -6.03
CA GLY A 271 17.86 -13.61 -7.26
C GLY A 271 17.08 -13.32 -8.56
N THR A 272 15.79 -12.99 -8.47
CA THR A 272 14.95 -12.55 -9.61
C THR A 272 14.39 -11.15 -9.35
N VAL A 273 13.98 -10.89 -8.11
CA VAL A 273 13.52 -9.58 -7.61
C VAL A 273 14.25 -9.22 -6.33
N ALA A 274 14.27 -7.92 -6.00
CA ALA A 274 14.73 -7.39 -4.72
C ALA A 274 13.67 -6.42 -4.17
N VAL A 275 13.48 -6.41 -2.84
CA VAL A 275 12.58 -5.44 -2.20
C VAL A 275 13.17 -4.04 -2.41
N ARG A 276 12.38 -3.16 -2.99
CA ARG A 276 12.71 -1.74 -3.18
C ARG A 276 12.33 -0.94 -1.94
N TRP A 277 11.08 -1.07 -1.51
CA TRP A 277 10.53 -0.48 -0.30
C TRP A 277 9.32 -1.28 0.16
N SER A 278 8.99 -1.18 1.44
CA SER A 278 7.76 -1.71 2.01
C SER A 278 7.09 -0.73 2.95
N GLN A 279 5.80 -0.91 3.19
CA GLN A 279 5.02 -0.12 4.12
C GLN A 279 4.07 -1.04 4.89
N LEU A 280 4.16 -1.01 6.21
CA LEU A 280 3.12 -1.55 7.08
C LEU A 280 2.03 -0.52 7.26
N GLY A 281 0.79 -0.95 7.20
CA GLY A 281 -0.39 -0.16 7.49
C GLY A 281 -1.24 -0.81 8.57
N PHE A 282 -1.73 -0.01 9.51
CA PHE A 282 -2.68 -0.45 10.53
C PHE A 282 -3.93 0.41 10.46
N GLY A 283 -5.09 -0.19 10.71
CA GLY A 283 -6.35 0.55 10.72
C GLY A 283 -6.71 1.01 9.31
N LYS A 284 -7.65 0.29 8.70
CA LYS A 284 -8.27 0.74 7.45
C LYS A 284 -8.72 2.19 7.58
N THR A 285 -8.46 3.02 6.58
CA THR A 285 -8.97 4.41 6.48
C THR A 285 -9.81 4.56 5.22
N SER A 286 -10.49 3.48 4.88
CA SER A 286 -11.34 3.35 3.70
C SER A 286 -12.36 2.27 3.97
N SER A 287 -13.51 2.35 3.30
CA SER A 287 -14.57 1.35 3.39
C SER A 287 -15.09 1.01 2.01
N THR A 288 -15.21 -0.29 1.73
CA THR A 288 -15.96 -0.85 0.59
C THR A 288 -17.28 -1.49 1.08
N THR A 289 -17.57 -1.41 2.38
CA THR A 289 -18.76 -1.94 3.04
C THR A 289 -19.50 -0.80 3.75
N PRO A 290 -20.35 -0.04 3.02
CA PRO A 290 -20.92 1.22 3.52
C PRO A 290 -21.84 1.05 4.74
N HIS A 291 -22.37 -0.14 4.97
CA HIS A 291 -23.24 -0.44 6.11
C HIS A 291 -22.48 -0.82 7.40
N ALA A 292 -21.16 -1.02 7.31
CA ALA A 292 -20.31 -1.22 8.47
C ALA A 292 -19.85 0.14 9.03
N GLN A 293 -19.42 0.16 10.30
CA GLN A 293 -18.86 1.37 10.89
C GLN A 293 -17.67 1.88 10.07
N THR A 294 -17.76 3.11 9.56
CA THR A 294 -16.65 3.77 8.86
C THR A 294 -15.49 3.96 9.83
N PRO A 295 -14.26 3.55 9.45
CA PRO A 295 -13.10 3.70 10.32
C PRO A 295 -12.64 5.15 10.39
N ARG A 296 -11.71 5.45 11.30
CA ARG A 296 -11.11 6.78 11.43
C ARG A 296 -9.64 6.78 11.01
N ASN A 297 -9.19 7.88 10.43
CA ASN A 297 -7.77 8.15 10.18
C ASN A 297 -7.09 8.80 11.40
N LEU A 298 -5.77 9.05 11.31
CA LEU A 298 -4.98 9.61 12.42
C LEU A 298 -5.28 11.08 12.75
N PHE A 299 -5.97 11.81 11.88
CA PHE A 299 -6.56 13.10 12.23
C PHE A 299 -7.85 12.98 13.03
N GLY A 300 -8.37 11.77 13.20
CA GLY A 300 -9.54 11.45 14.00
C GLY A 300 -10.87 11.58 13.26
N PHE A 301 -10.86 11.81 11.95
CA PHE A 301 -12.08 11.90 11.13
C PHE A 301 -12.46 10.53 10.57
N LYS A 302 -13.77 10.29 10.39
CA LYS A 302 -14.26 9.10 9.66
C LYS A 302 -13.77 9.17 8.21
N ASP A 303 -13.21 8.08 7.70
CA ASP A 303 -12.60 8.03 6.38
C ASP A 303 -13.08 6.80 5.59
N GLY A 304 -13.85 7.06 4.53
CA GLY A 304 -14.47 6.01 3.71
C GLY A 304 -15.97 6.19 3.45
N THR A 305 -16.61 7.19 4.07
CA THR A 305 -18.06 7.44 3.98
C THR A 305 -18.62 7.47 2.55
N ARG A 306 -18.02 8.29 1.67
CA ARG A 306 -18.34 8.34 0.23
C ARG A 306 -17.22 7.66 -0.53
N ASN A 307 -17.43 6.40 -0.87
CA ASN A 307 -16.53 5.57 -1.66
C ASN A 307 -17.34 4.74 -2.67
N ILE A 308 -16.69 3.86 -3.42
CA ILE A 308 -17.35 2.82 -4.21
C ILE A 308 -17.51 1.58 -3.32
N ALA A 309 -18.73 1.09 -3.16
CA ALA A 309 -19.00 -0.14 -2.42
C ALA A 309 -18.57 -1.36 -3.26
N GLY A 310 -18.14 -2.42 -2.58
CA GLY A 310 -17.63 -3.63 -3.23
C GLY A 310 -18.68 -4.40 -4.05
N ASP A 311 -19.95 -4.20 -3.73
CA ASP A 311 -21.12 -4.78 -4.37
C ASP A 311 -21.80 -3.84 -5.39
N ASP A 312 -21.31 -2.60 -5.55
CA ASP A 312 -21.79 -1.67 -6.57
C ASP A 312 -21.11 -1.95 -7.91
N THR A 313 -21.52 -3.06 -8.55
CA THR A 313 -20.93 -3.55 -9.80
C THR A 313 -20.98 -2.49 -10.91
N LYS A 314 -22.04 -1.70 -10.97
CA LYS A 314 -22.17 -0.63 -11.98
C LYS A 314 -21.07 0.42 -11.82
N ARG A 315 -20.85 0.95 -10.60
CA ARG A 315 -19.80 1.96 -10.37
C ARG A 315 -18.40 1.37 -10.48
N LEU A 316 -18.22 0.10 -10.10
CA LEU A 316 -16.95 -0.61 -10.30
C LEU A 316 -16.62 -0.75 -11.80
N ASP A 317 -17.58 -1.18 -12.62
CA ASP A 317 -17.42 -1.31 -14.08
C ASP A 317 -17.17 0.03 -14.78
N GLU A 318 -17.73 1.11 -14.25
CA GLU A 318 -17.59 2.45 -14.80
C GLU A 318 -16.25 3.09 -14.42
N HIS A 319 -15.85 3.00 -13.15
CA HIS A 319 -14.77 3.80 -12.59
C HIS A 319 -13.52 3.02 -12.19
N VAL A 320 -13.58 1.69 -12.02
CA VAL A 320 -12.49 0.87 -11.46
C VAL A 320 -11.92 -0.10 -12.48
N TRP A 321 -12.76 -0.89 -13.14
CA TRP A 321 -12.29 -1.96 -14.00
C TRP A 321 -11.89 -1.48 -15.40
N ALA A 322 -10.67 -1.80 -15.79
CA ALA A 322 -10.16 -1.61 -17.14
C ALA A 322 -10.83 -2.56 -18.13
N ARG A 323 -11.01 -2.09 -19.37
CA ARG A 323 -11.65 -2.82 -20.46
C ARG A 323 -10.68 -2.99 -21.63
N ALA A 324 -10.90 -4.00 -22.46
CA ALA A 324 -10.07 -4.22 -23.65
C ALA A 324 -10.04 -2.98 -24.58
N GLU A 325 -11.19 -2.33 -24.74
CA GLU A 325 -11.35 -1.08 -25.52
C GLU A 325 -10.51 0.11 -25.02
N ASP A 326 -9.94 0.03 -23.81
CA ASP A 326 -9.06 1.08 -23.25
C ASP A 326 -7.63 1.03 -23.83
N GLY A 327 -7.34 0.09 -24.73
CA GLY A 327 -6.08 0.03 -25.49
C GLY A 327 -5.01 -0.88 -24.91
N ALA A 328 -5.36 -1.75 -23.96
CA ALA A 328 -4.48 -2.81 -23.46
C ALA A 328 -5.30 -4.07 -23.12
N ASP A 329 -5.46 -4.98 -24.08
CA ASP A 329 -6.32 -6.17 -23.94
C ASP A 329 -5.97 -7.04 -22.72
N TRP A 330 -4.67 -7.15 -22.38
CA TRP A 330 -4.21 -7.93 -21.23
C TRP A 330 -4.66 -7.33 -19.88
N MET A 331 -5.10 -6.07 -19.86
CA MET A 331 -5.64 -5.37 -18.68
C MET A 331 -7.17 -5.48 -18.57
N ALA A 332 -7.88 -6.13 -19.50
CA ALA A 332 -9.33 -6.29 -19.38
C ALA A 332 -9.71 -7.04 -18.10
N GLY A 333 -10.49 -6.42 -17.22
CA GLY A 333 -10.81 -6.90 -15.87
C GLY A 333 -9.77 -6.54 -14.80
N GLY A 334 -8.70 -5.83 -15.16
CA GLY A 334 -7.72 -5.25 -14.24
C GLY A 334 -8.13 -3.86 -13.73
N SER A 335 -7.22 -3.18 -13.03
CA SER A 335 -7.39 -1.80 -12.54
C SER A 335 -6.02 -1.10 -12.45
N TYR A 336 -5.99 0.22 -12.34
CA TYR A 336 -4.76 0.98 -12.07
C TYR A 336 -4.73 1.46 -10.63
N LEU A 337 -3.64 1.15 -9.93
CA LEU A 337 -3.40 1.52 -8.54
C LEU A 337 -2.44 2.70 -8.46
N VAL A 338 -2.88 3.80 -7.85
CA VAL A 338 -2.00 4.85 -7.36
C VAL A 338 -1.75 4.63 -5.87
N ALA A 339 -0.47 4.59 -5.48
CA ALA A 339 -0.03 4.58 -4.09
C ALA A 339 0.66 5.90 -3.74
N ARG A 340 0.27 6.52 -2.63
CA ARG A 340 0.88 7.74 -2.11
C ARG A 340 1.14 7.58 -0.61
N ARG A 341 2.40 7.73 -0.18
CA ARG A 341 2.72 7.86 1.24
C ARG A 341 2.54 9.32 1.61
N ILE A 342 1.51 9.61 2.41
CA ILE A 342 1.13 10.95 2.81
C ILE A 342 1.45 11.09 4.30
N ARG A 343 2.51 11.82 4.62
CA ARG A 343 2.86 12.15 6.00
C ARG A 343 1.88 13.21 6.52
N MET A 344 1.41 13.03 7.75
CA MET A 344 0.59 14.00 8.46
C MET A 344 1.46 14.81 9.43
N HIS A 345 1.24 16.11 9.50
CA HIS A 345 1.84 17.01 10.49
C HIS A 345 0.99 16.98 11.76
N ILE A 346 1.04 15.84 12.46
CA ILE A 346 0.19 15.51 13.62
C ILE A 346 0.25 16.60 14.69
N GLU A 347 1.45 17.05 15.03
CA GLU A 347 1.63 18.03 16.11
C GLU A 347 1.04 19.39 15.77
N THR A 348 1.08 19.79 14.49
CA THR A 348 0.44 21.03 14.03
C THR A 348 -1.07 20.87 14.08
N TRP A 349 -1.60 19.79 13.52
CA TRP A 349 -3.03 19.50 13.48
C TRP A 349 -3.68 19.44 14.86
N ASP A 350 -3.05 18.78 15.82
CA ASP A 350 -3.59 18.62 17.18
C ASP A 350 -3.69 19.93 17.97
N ARG A 351 -3.05 21.01 17.47
CA ARG A 351 -3.15 22.37 18.02
C ARG A 351 -4.16 23.25 17.28
N THR A 352 -4.70 22.78 16.17
CA THR A 352 -5.73 23.47 15.39
C THR A 352 -7.10 23.38 16.11
N PRO A 353 -7.84 24.49 16.29
CA PRO A 353 -9.18 24.45 16.89
C PRO A 353 -10.13 23.49 16.17
N LEU A 354 -11.02 22.82 16.91
CA LEU A 354 -11.95 21.84 16.33
C LEU A 354 -12.75 22.40 15.15
N GLY A 355 -13.30 23.61 15.27
CA GLY A 355 -14.07 24.24 14.17
C GLY A 355 -13.24 24.44 12.90
N GLU A 356 -11.94 24.75 13.04
CA GLU A 356 -11.04 24.88 11.90
C GLU A 356 -10.71 23.51 11.28
N GLN A 357 -10.49 22.47 12.09
CA GLN A 357 -10.34 21.10 11.59
C GLN A 357 -11.57 20.65 10.79
N GLU A 358 -12.77 20.91 11.30
CA GLU A 358 -14.02 20.56 10.63
C GLU A 358 -14.23 21.39 9.35
N ASP A 359 -13.85 22.67 9.35
CA ASP A 359 -13.86 23.55 8.17
C ASP A 359 -12.93 23.05 7.05
N ILE A 360 -11.70 22.64 7.41
CA ILE A 360 -10.71 22.10 6.48
C ILE A 360 -11.23 20.82 5.82
N ILE A 361 -11.84 19.92 6.60
CA ILE A 361 -12.38 18.66 6.06
C ILE A 361 -13.71 18.88 5.32
N GLY A 362 -14.58 19.76 5.83
CA GLY A 362 -15.95 19.97 5.35
C GLY A 362 -16.99 19.02 5.95
N ARG A 363 -16.66 18.35 7.06
CA ARG A 363 -17.54 17.46 7.84
C ARG A 363 -17.27 17.65 9.32
N ASN A 364 -18.24 17.36 10.17
CA ASN A 364 -17.99 17.35 11.61
C ASN A 364 -17.17 16.12 12.02
N LYS A 365 -16.38 16.23 13.09
CA LYS A 365 -15.45 15.18 13.52
C LYS A 365 -16.15 14.06 14.27
N GLY A 366 -17.18 14.38 15.05
CA GLY A 366 -17.92 13.42 15.87
C GLY A 366 -18.71 12.42 15.02
N GLU A 367 -19.74 12.89 14.34
CA GLU A 367 -20.65 12.06 13.54
C GLU A 367 -20.10 11.81 12.12
N GLY A 368 -19.30 12.71 11.57
CA GLY A 368 -18.90 12.67 10.17
C GLY A 368 -19.94 13.28 9.23
N ALA A 369 -21.00 13.92 9.74
CA ALA A 369 -22.01 14.56 8.89
C ALA A 369 -21.42 15.79 8.18
N PRO A 370 -21.81 16.07 6.92
CA PRO A 370 -21.44 17.33 6.27
C PRO A 370 -22.10 18.51 6.97
N PHE A 371 -21.50 19.69 6.89
CA PHE A 371 -22.10 20.89 7.50
C PHE A 371 -23.51 21.16 6.96
N GLY A 372 -24.45 21.39 7.87
CA GLY A 372 -25.87 21.57 7.54
C GLY A 372 -26.68 20.28 7.47
N ALA A 373 -26.07 19.11 7.73
CA ALA A 373 -26.76 17.82 7.79
C ALA A 373 -26.60 17.14 9.17
N ALA A 374 -27.32 16.05 9.41
CA ALA A 374 -27.42 15.41 10.72
C ALA A 374 -26.58 14.13 10.84
N ALA A 375 -26.50 13.33 9.77
CA ALA A 375 -25.87 12.02 9.78
C ALA A 375 -24.71 11.92 8.78
N GLU A 376 -23.80 10.97 9.03
CA GLU A 376 -22.64 10.69 8.19
C GLU A 376 -22.99 10.57 6.68
N HIS A 377 -24.05 9.83 6.37
CA HIS A 377 -24.43 9.48 5.00
C HIS A 377 -25.43 10.44 4.35
N ASP A 378 -25.79 11.54 5.03
CA ASP A 378 -26.60 12.58 4.42
C ASP A 378 -25.88 13.19 3.21
N ASP A 379 -26.66 13.70 2.27
CA ASP A 379 -26.13 14.39 1.09
C ASP A 379 -25.25 15.57 1.48
N VAL A 380 -24.21 15.84 0.68
CA VAL A 380 -23.26 16.91 0.94
C VAL A 380 -23.75 18.20 0.29
N PRO A 381 -24.23 19.20 1.04
CA PRO A 381 -24.56 20.51 0.47
C PRO A 381 -23.28 21.27 0.14
N LEU A 382 -22.65 21.01 -1.02
CA LEU A 382 -21.32 21.56 -1.38
C LEU A 382 -21.18 23.08 -1.20
N LYS A 383 -22.27 23.84 -1.43
CA LYS A 383 -22.28 25.29 -1.27
C LYS A 383 -22.21 25.77 0.18
N ALA A 384 -22.50 24.89 1.14
CA ALA A 384 -22.40 25.19 2.57
C ALA A 384 -20.98 24.95 3.14
N LEU A 385 -20.12 24.24 2.40
CA LEU A 385 -18.71 24.00 2.77
C LEU A 385 -17.84 25.17 2.30
N LYS A 386 -16.71 25.43 2.98
CA LYS A 386 -15.69 26.36 2.48
C LYS A 386 -15.19 25.95 1.10
N GLU A 387 -14.78 26.92 0.29
CA GLU A 387 -14.40 26.69 -1.11
C GLU A 387 -13.19 25.76 -1.26
N ASP A 388 -12.30 25.81 -0.28
CA ASP A 388 -11.06 25.05 -0.14
C ASP A 388 -11.19 23.79 0.73
N ALA A 389 -12.40 23.47 1.22
CA ALA A 389 -12.62 22.28 2.05
C ALA A 389 -12.37 20.99 1.25
N HIS A 390 -11.66 20.04 1.86
CA HIS A 390 -11.25 18.78 1.24
C HIS A 390 -12.42 18.02 0.60
N VAL A 391 -13.52 17.82 1.34
CA VAL A 391 -14.71 17.13 0.81
C VAL A 391 -15.35 17.88 -0.36
N ARG A 392 -15.37 19.22 -0.33
CA ARG A 392 -15.94 20.01 -1.44
C ARG A 392 -15.07 19.88 -2.68
N LEU A 393 -13.76 20.02 -2.53
CA LEU A 393 -12.82 19.94 -3.65
C LEU A 393 -12.74 18.54 -4.25
N SER A 394 -12.87 17.49 -3.42
CA SER A 394 -12.77 16.09 -3.85
C SER A 394 -14.09 15.43 -4.27
N HIS A 395 -15.23 16.10 -4.08
CA HIS A 395 -16.53 15.55 -4.48
C HIS A 395 -16.65 15.35 -6.01
N PRO A 396 -17.28 14.28 -6.51
CA PRO A 396 -17.47 14.06 -7.95
C PRO A 396 -18.13 15.25 -8.68
N ASP A 397 -19.15 15.86 -8.10
CA ASP A 397 -19.84 17.03 -8.69
C ASP A 397 -18.94 18.27 -8.83
N SER A 398 -17.82 18.31 -8.10
CA SER A 398 -16.81 19.35 -8.22
C SER A 398 -15.72 19.01 -9.23
N ASN A 399 -15.74 17.80 -9.82
CA ASN A 399 -14.70 17.25 -10.67
C ASN A 399 -15.29 16.50 -11.88
N ASP A 400 -16.39 17.00 -12.47
CA ASP A 400 -17.01 16.42 -13.67
C ASP A 400 -17.29 14.90 -13.56
N GLY A 401 -17.68 14.43 -12.37
CA GLY A 401 -17.98 13.02 -12.10
C GLY A 401 -16.78 12.12 -11.82
N VAL A 402 -15.55 12.67 -11.77
CA VAL A 402 -14.34 11.92 -11.39
C VAL A 402 -14.57 11.18 -10.08
N THR A 403 -14.39 9.87 -10.13
CA THR A 403 -14.62 8.96 -9.00
C THR A 403 -13.48 7.94 -8.96
N ILE A 404 -12.99 7.65 -7.76
CA ILE A 404 -11.95 6.65 -7.47
C ILE A 404 -12.43 5.71 -6.35
N LEU A 405 -11.91 4.49 -6.32
CA LEU A 405 -12.07 3.59 -5.16
C LEU A 405 -10.86 3.78 -4.24
N ARG A 406 -11.08 4.39 -3.08
CA ARG A 406 -10.04 4.56 -2.05
C ARG A 406 -9.95 3.31 -1.18
N ARG A 407 -8.71 2.90 -0.86
CA ARG A 407 -8.42 1.70 -0.05
C ARG A 407 -7.18 1.87 0.82
N GLY A 408 -7.00 3.07 1.38
CA GLY A 408 -5.83 3.43 2.17
C GLY A 408 -5.80 2.84 3.58
N TYR A 409 -4.61 2.93 4.20
CA TYR A 409 -4.34 2.48 5.57
C TYR A 409 -3.53 3.54 6.31
N SER A 410 -3.75 3.71 7.62
CA SER A 410 -2.86 4.55 8.43
C SER A 410 -1.49 3.88 8.63
N PHE A 411 -0.44 4.66 8.84
CA PHE A 411 0.87 4.15 9.24
C PHE A 411 1.48 5.00 10.36
N VAL A 412 2.37 4.39 11.13
CA VAL A 412 3.25 5.02 12.11
C VAL A 412 4.57 4.25 12.05
N ASP A 413 5.61 4.90 11.55
CA ASP A 413 6.96 4.33 11.36
C ASP A 413 7.95 4.86 12.42
N GLY A 414 7.44 5.29 13.58
CA GLY A 414 8.22 5.85 14.69
C GLY A 414 8.27 7.38 14.65
N SER A 415 9.47 7.96 14.80
CA SER A 415 9.67 9.40 14.90
C SER A 415 10.81 9.88 14.00
N ASP A 416 10.72 11.12 13.49
CA ASP A 416 11.62 11.66 12.47
C ASP A 416 12.95 12.25 13.00
N GLY A 417 13.41 11.79 14.18
CA GLY A 417 14.62 12.29 14.82
C GLY A 417 14.50 13.67 15.48
N LEU A 418 13.44 14.44 15.18
CA LEU A 418 13.10 15.71 15.84
C LEU A 418 11.97 15.56 16.87
N GLY A 419 11.61 14.32 17.20
CA GLY A 419 10.54 13.98 18.13
C GLY A 419 9.13 14.11 17.53
N ARG A 420 9.00 14.38 16.22
CA ARG A 420 7.71 14.39 15.53
C ARG A 420 7.36 12.99 15.05
N LEU A 421 6.09 12.64 15.05
CA LEU A 421 5.62 11.35 14.59
C LEU A 421 5.87 11.21 13.07
N ASP A 422 6.49 10.11 12.63
CA ASP A 422 6.49 9.72 11.21
C ASP A 422 5.25 8.85 10.97
N ALA A 423 4.12 9.53 10.83
CA ALA A 423 2.82 8.92 10.70
C ALA A 423 1.98 9.61 9.64
N GLY A 424 0.97 8.90 9.17
CA GLY A 424 -0.01 9.47 8.26
C GLY A 424 -0.82 8.41 7.55
N LEU A 425 -1.10 8.65 6.28
CA LEU A 425 -1.94 7.83 5.42
C LEU A 425 -1.10 7.22 4.29
N PHE A 426 -1.05 5.90 4.22
CA PHE A 426 -0.64 5.21 3.02
C PHE A 426 -1.87 5.07 2.11
N PHE A 427 -2.05 6.09 1.28
CA PHE A 427 -3.19 6.25 0.41
C PHE A 427 -3.07 5.32 -0.80
N LEU A 428 -4.14 4.58 -1.06
CA LEU A 428 -4.26 3.68 -2.20
C LEU A 428 -5.57 4.02 -2.93
N ALA A 429 -5.48 4.24 -4.24
CA ALA A 429 -6.62 4.52 -5.09
C ALA A 429 -6.63 3.64 -6.34
N TYR A 430 -7.73 2.90 -6.51
CA TYR A 430 -8.01 2.09 -7.68
C TYR A 430 -8.94 2.84 -8.62
N GLN A 431 -8.64 2.76 -9.92
CA GLN A 431 -9.41 3.38 -10.99
C GLN A 431 -9.17 2.71 -12.34
N ARG A 432 -10.10 2.92 -13.26
CA ARG A 432 -10.02 2.46 -14.66
C ARG A 432 -8.94 3.19 -15.45
N ASP A 433 -8.73 4.48 -15.18
CA ASP A 433 -7.69 5.29 -15.83
C ASP A 433 -7.25 6.43 -14.89
N PRO A 434 -5.99 6.43 -14.40
CA PRO A 434 -5.49 7.47 -13.49
C PRO A 434 -5.56 8.88 -14.08
N ARG A 435 -5.47 9.01 -15.40
CA ARG A 435 -5.55 10.30 -16.12
C ARG A 435 -6.95 10.92 -16.04
N ARG A 436 -7.96 10.11 -15.75
CA ARG A 436 -9.37 10.49 -15.60
C ARG A 436 -9.89 10.23 -14.18
N GLY A 437 -8.99 9.89 -13.27
CA GLY A 437 -9.27 9.56 -11.87
C GLY A 437 -8.42 10.41 -10.95
N PHE A 438 -7.38 9.81 -10.39
CA PHE A 438 -6.48 10.41 -9.41
C PHE A 438 -5.80 11.70 -9.90
N VAL A 439 -5.32 11.74 -11.14
CA VAL A 439 -4.51 12.88 -11.63
C VAL A 439 -5.27 14.21 -11.59
N PRO A 440 -6.44 14.36 -12.26
CA PRO A 440 -7.17 15.64 -12.22
C PRO A 440 -7.65 15.99 -10.80
N LEU A 441 -8.06 14.98 -10.03
CA LEU A 441 -8.47 15.15 -8.63
C LEU A 441 -7.32 15.71 -7.78
N GLN A 442 -6.16 15.08 -7.82
CA GLN A 442 -4.98 15.50 -7.04
C GLN A 442 -4.44 16.85 -7.53
N GLN A 443 -4.48 17.16 -8.83
CA GLN A 443 -4.10 18.49 -9.33
C GLN A 443 -4.93 19.60 -8.68
N LYS A 444 -6.23 19.38 -8.55
CA LYS A 444 -7.13 20.32 -7.89
C LYS A 444 -6.83 20.44 -6.40
N LEU A 445 -6.68 19.30 -5.71
CA LEU A 445 -6.39 19.28 -4.27
C LEU A 445 -5.05 19.96 -3.97
N ALA A 446 -3.98 19.62 -4.67
CA ALA A 446 -2.66 20.19 -4.46
C ALA A 446 -2.61 21.72 -4.71
N ALA A 447 -3.54 22.27 -5.51
CA ALA A 447 -3.59 23.69 -5.81
C ALA A 447 -4.42 24.51 -4.80
N GLN A 448 -5.44 23.90 -4.17
CA GLN A 448 -6.50 24.66 -3.48
C GLN A 448 -6.87 24.14 -2.09
N ASP A 449 -6.52 22.91 -1.74
CA ASP A 449 -6.99 22.26 -0.51
C ASP A 449 -6.30 22.82 0.73
N SER A 450 -7.07 23.29 1.71
CA SER A 450 -6.53 23.77 2.99
C SER A 450 -5.83 22.64 3.76
N LEU A 451 -6.17 21.38 3.50
CA LEU A 451 -5.53 20.22 4.14
C LEU A 451 -4.02 20.15 3.82
N ASN A 452 -3.56 20.75 2.72
CA ASN A 452 -2.15 20.76 2.31
C ASN A 452 -1.21 21.38 3.35
N GLU A 453 -1.70 22.24 4.25
CA GLU A 453 -0.90 22.77 5.36
C GLU A 453 -0.51 21.67 6.37
N TYR A 454 -1.31 20.60 6.44
CA TYR A 454 -1.21 19.57 7.45
C TYR A 454 -0.69 18.23 6.90
N ILE A 455 -0.41 18.14 5.59
CA ILE A 455 0.05 16.91 4.96
C ILE A 455 1.21 17.15 4.00
N GLN A 456 2.01 16.11 3.77
CA GLN A 456 3.04 16.11 2.74
C GLN A 456 3.10 14.77 2.03
N HIS A 457 3.07 14.79 0.70
CA HIS A 457 3.31 13.59 -0.10
C HIS A 457 4.82 13.30 -0.15
N VAL A 458 5.22 12.15 0.37
CA VAL A 458 6.64 11.76 0.54
C VAL A 458 7.03 10.45 -0.13
N GLY A 459 6.07 9.77 -0.78
CA GLY A 459 6.34 8.59 -1.60
C GLY A 459 5.22 8.39 -2.61
N SER A 460 5.55 7.88 -3.79
CA SER A 460 4.58 7.73 -4.88
C SER A 460 4.89 6.55 -5.79
N ALA A 461 3.87 5.81 -6.19
CA ALA A 461 3.98 4.80 -7.23
C ALA A 461 2.66 4.62 -7.99
N LEU A 462 2.75 4.12 -9.22
CA LEU A 462 1.62 3.78 -10.07
C LEU A 462 1.83 2.36 -10.62
N PHE A 463 0.80 1.52 -10.54
CA PHE A 463 0.85 0.13 -10.98
C PHE A 463 -0.38 -0.23 -11.82
N ALA A 464 -0.18 -1.04 -12.85
CA ALA A 464 -1.24 -1.72 -13.58
C ALA A 464 -1.49 -3.09 -12.92
N CYS A 465 -2.62 -3.23 -12.25
CA CYS A 465 -3.04 -4.49 -11.63
C CYS A 465 -3.77 -5.34 -12.69
N PRO A 466 -3.21 -6.49 -13.13
CA PRO A 466 -3.84 -7.35 -14.13
C PRO A 466 -5.20 -7.90 -13.64
N PRO A 467 -6.00 -8.51 -14.54
CA PRO A 467 -7.18 -9.27 -14.14
C PRO A 467 -6.87 -10.38 -13.13
N GLY A 468 -7.95 -10.91 -12.54
CA GLY A 468 -7.87 -12.05 -11.63
C GLY A 468 -7.41 -13.33 -12.32
N VAL A 469 -7.00 -14.30 -11.50
CA VAL A 469 -6.58 -15.63 -11.93
C VAL A 469 -7.83 -16.51 -12.03
N ARG A 470 -8.09 -17.12 -13.18
CA ARG A 470 -9.40 -17.76 -13.47
C ARG A 470 -9.41 -19.29 -13.37
N ALA A 471 -8.26 -19.93 -13.45
CA ALA A 471 -8.14 -21.39 -13.50
C ALA A 471 -6.83 -21.87 -12.87
N ALA A 472 -6.71 -23.17 -12.62
CA ALA A 472 -5.53 -23.77 -11.99
C ALA A 472 -4.23 -23.59 -12.79
N ASP A 473 -4.30 -23.59 -14.12
CA ASP A 473 -3.16 -23.38 -15.03
C ASP A 473 -2.86 -21.89 -15.28
N ASP A 474 -3.67 -20.99 -14.74
CA ASP A 474 -3.51 -19.55 -14.87
C ASP A 474 -2.58 -18.98 -13.78
N TYR A 475 -1.95 -17.85 -14.09
CA TYR A 475 -1.00 -17.18 -13.21
C TYR A 475 -0.98 -15.66 -13.42
N TRP A 476 -0.52 -14.95 -12.39
CA TRP A 476 -0.40 -13.50 -12.43
C TRP A 476 0.37 -13.01 -13.66
N GLY A 477 -0.29 -12.15 -14.45
CA GLY A 477 0.30 -11.56 -15.66
C GLY A 477 0.42 -12.50 -16.85
N ARG A 478 -0.24 -13.68 -16.86
CA ARG A 478 -0.20 -14.61 -18.01
C ARG A 478 -0.48 -13.92 -19.34
N ALA A 479 -1.56 -13.14 -19.43
CA ALA A 479 -1.93 -12.42 -20.67
C ALA A 479 -0.87 -11.38 -21.11
N LEU A 480 -0.15 -10.77 -20.18
CA LEU A 480 0.94 -9.83 -20.46
C LEU A 480 2.14 -10.55 -21.07
N PHE A 481 2.51 -11.72 -20.55
CA PHE A 481 3.70 -12.46 -20.97
C PHE A 481 3.46 -13.54 -22.03
N ALA A 482 2.20 -13.73 -22.44
CA ALA A 482 1.82 -14.60 -23.56
C ALA A 482 2.43 -14.13 -24.90
#